data_AF-A0A0B7JM73-F1
#
_entry.id   AF-A0A0B7JM73-F1
#
_cell.length_a   1.000
_cell.length_b   1.000
_cell.length_c   1.000
_cell.angle_alpha   90.00
_cell.angle_beta   90.00
_cell.angle_gamma   90.00
#
_symmetry.space_group_name_H-M   'P 1'
#
loop_
_entity.id
_entity.type
_entity.pdbx_description
1 polymer ?
#
loop_
_entity_poly.entity_id
_entity_poly.type
_entity_poly.pdbx_seq_one_letter_code
_entity_poly.pdbx_strand_id
1 'polypeptide(L)'
;DNDEEEDDSVTEDIYLDEDEHFTQLCTKVHVSRLSPRQGYFLTHVNVFDGVIRLWRDSLAELSSSPAGADGQGERGTLIWADTKRTVGVRLEVTPGGMERMPVLSGPNDLPPMSYKILYLELLVPVSELLLAVEKSAIQEDSQTGKAIVIAFMN
;
A
#
# COMPACT_ATOMS: atom_id res chain seq x y z
N ASP A 1 -15.39 -0.61 -31.26
CA ASP A 1 -14.13 -0.43 -30.53
C ASP A 1 -14.47 0.06 -29.14
N ASN A 2 -14.57 -0.91 -28.22
CA ASN A 2 -14.70 -0.66 -26.79
C ASN A 2 -13.32 -1.04 -26.24
N ASP A 3 -12.43 -0.04 -26.19
CA ASP A 3 -11.15 -0.21 -25.51
C ASP A 3 -11.45 -0.30 -24.01
N GLU A 4 -11.59 -1.52 -23.51
CA GLU A 4 -11.57 -1.79 -22.07
C GLU A 4 -10.15 -1.45 -21.60
N GLU A 5 -9.95 -0.20 -21.17
CA GLU A 5 -8.75 0.21 -20.45
C GLU A 5 -8.58 -0.75 -19.26
N GLU A 6 -7.50 -1.54 -19.25
CA GLU A 6 -7.15 -2.39 -18.11
C GLU A 6 -7.02 -1.49 -16.88
N ASP A 7 -7.85 -1.77 -15.86
CA ASP A 7 -7.82 -1.07 -14.59
C ASP A 7 -6.58 -1.52 -13.79
N ASP A 8 -5.49 -0.79 -13.95
CA ASP A 8 -4.22 -0.97 -13.22
C ASP A 8 -4.30 -0.58 -11.73
N SER A 9 -5.51 -0.35 -11.19
CA SER A 9 -5.67 0.05 -9.80
C SER A 9 -5.26 -1.05 -8.81
N VAL A 10 -4.41 -0.68 -7.86
CA VAL A 10 -3.97 -1.58 -6.79
C VAL A 10 -4.96 -1.48 -5.64
N THR A 11 -5.72 -2.55 -5.41
CA THR A 11 -6.72 -2.62 -4.34
C THR A 11 -6.46 -3.76 -3.37
N GLU A 12 -6.93 -3.60 -2.13
CA GLU A 12 -6.86 -4.63 -1.09
C GLU A 12 -8.17 -4.64 -0.30
N ASP A 13 -8.75 -5.82 -0.11
CA ASP A 13 -9.92 -6.01 0.72
C ASP A 13 -9.48 -6.25 2.17
N ILE A 14 -9.98 -5.42 3.09
CA ILE A 14 -9.74 -5.51 4.52
C ILE A 14 -11.00 -6.03 5.20
N TYR A 15 -10.82 -7.04 6.05
CA TYR A 15 -11.87 -7.58 6.88
C TYR A 15 -11.39 -7.59 8.33
N LEU A 16 -12.25 -7.15 9.24
CA LEU A 16 -11.97 -7.11 10.68
C LEU A 16 -13.08 -7.85 11.42
N ASP A 17 -12.76 -8.99 12.06
CA ASP A 17 -13.68 -9.78 12.88
C ASP A 17 -14.04 -9.11 14.20
N GLU A 18 -15.11 -9.49 14.91
CA GLU A 18 -15.68 -8.77 16.08
C GLU A 18 -14.65 -8.26 17.12
N ASP A 19 -13.56 -9.00 17.35
CA ASP A 19 -12.52 -8.67 18.34
C ASP A 19 -11.28 -7.96 17.76
N GLU A 20 -11.20 -7.73 16.45
CA GLU A 20 -10.02 -7.17 15.79
C GLU A 20 -10.07 -5.64 15.70
N HIS A 21 -9.35 -4.92 16.54
CA HIS A 21 -9.42 -3.45 16.55
C HIS A 21 -8.70 -2.73 15.40
N PHE A 22 -7.83 -3.41 14.66
CA PHE A 22 -7.06 -2.82 13.56
C PHE A 22 -6.59 -3.88 12.57
N THR A 23 -6.30 -3.44 11.34
CA THR A 23 -5.48 -4.20 10.37
C THR A 23 -4.07 -3.60 10.28
N GLN A 24 -3.10 -4.40 9.82
CA GLN A 24 -1.73 -3.98 9.60
C GLN A 24 -1.37 -4.08 8.13
N LEU A 25 -0.95 -2.96 7.54
CA LEU A 25 -0.39 -2.93 6.19
C LEU A 25 1.14 -2.90 6.30
N CYS A 26 1.78 -3.98 5.85
CA CYS A 26 3.24 -4.06 5.80
C CYS A 26 3.75 -3.24 4.60
N THR A 27 4.52 -2.20 4.86
CA THR A 27 5.02 -1.29 3.83
C THR A 27 6.50 -1.57 3.59
N LYS A 28 6.82 -2.03 2.38
CA LYS A 28 8.21 -2.21 1.92
C LYS A 28 8.44 -1.40 0.67
N VAL A 29 9.49 -0.59 0.69
CA VAL A 29 9.93 0.20 -0.47
C VAL A 29 11.30 -0.28 -0.87
N HIS A 30 11.48 -0.57 -2.16
CA HIS A 30 12.75 -1.00 -2.70
C HIS A 30 13.01 -0.33 -4.05
N VAL A 31 14.30 -0.14 -4.36
CA VAL A 31 14.76 0.20 -5.70
C VAL A 31 15.34 -1.07 -6.31
N SER A 32 14.69 -1.54 -7.38
CA SER A 32 15.13 -2.73 -8.11
C SER A 32 15.54 -2.36 -9.52
N ARG A 33 16.62 -2.99 -10.02
CA ARG A 33 17.03 -2.87 -11.43
C ARG A 33 16.59 -4.13 -12.16
N LEU A 34 15.80 -3.96 -13.21
CA LEU A 34 15.33 -5.08 -14.02
C LEU A 34 16.49 -5.69 -14.82
N SER A 35 16.50 -7.01 -14.93
CA SER A 35 17.39 -7.74 -15.83
C SER A 35 16.89 -7.66 -17.27
N PRO A 36 17.79 -7.69 -18.27
CA PRO A 36 17.40 -7.92 -19.66
C PRO A 36 16.62 -9.23 -19.86
N ARG A 37 16.72 -10.18 -18.92
CA ARG A 37 15.90 -11.39 -18.90
C ARG A 37 14.59 -11.09 -18.14
N GLN A 38 13.45 -11.22 -18.83
CA GLN A 38 12.12 -11.06 -18.25
C GLN A 38 11.96 -11.86 -16.94
N GLY A 39 11.36 -11.22 -15.93
CA GLY A 39 11.04 -11.83 -14.64
C GLY A 39 12.18 -11.86 -13.62
N TYR A 40 13.31 -11.20 -13.88
CA TYR A 40 14.45 -11.18 -12.94
C TYR A 40 14.92 -9.76 -12.65
N PHE A 41 15.42 -9.54 -11.43
CA PHE A 41 16.10 -8.32 -11.03
C PHE A 41 17.62 -8.54 -10.94
N LEU A 42 18.39 -7.59 -11.48
CA LEU A 42 19.84 -7.51 -11.30
C LEU A 42 20.15 -7.10 -9.86
N THR A 43 19.45 -6.10 -9.35
CA THR A 43 19.68 -5.57 -8.00
C THR A 43 18.35 -5.30 -7.33
N HIS A 44 18.37 -5.33 -6.00
CA HIS A 44 17.22 -5.08 -5.16
C HIS A 44 17.73 -4.44 -3.86
N VAL A 45 17.58 -3.13 -3.74
CA VAL A 45 18.03 -2.35 -2.60
C VAL A 45 16.81 -1.92 -1.79
N ASN A 46 16.72 -2.40 -0.55
CA ASN A 46 15.67 -1.97 0.37
C ASN A 46 15.88 -0.50 0.78
N VAL A 47 14.84 0.31 0.62
CA VAL A 47 14.79 1.72 1.02
C VAL A 47 14.17 1.84 2.40
N PHE A 48 13.02 1.17 2.60
CA PHE A 48 12.20 1.30 3.79
C PHE A 48 11.45 0.01 4.11
N ASP A 49 11.30 -0.28 5.41
CA ASP A 49 10.44 -1.33 5.95
C ASP A 49 9.69 -0.76 7.17
N GLY A 50 8.37 -0.90 7.20
CA GLY A 50 7.51 -0.35 8.22
C GLY A 50 6.11 -0.93 8.19
N VAL A 51 5.28 -0.45 9.11
CA VAL A 51 3.91 -0.95 9.25
C VAL A 51 2.96 0.20 9.51
N ILE A 52 1.91 0.28 8.71
CA ILE A 52 0.76 1.15 8.95
C ILE A 52 -0.28 0.35 9.73
N ARG A 53 -0.81 0.91 10.82
CA ARG A 53 -1.97 0.34 11.53
C ARG A 53 -3.20 1.17 11.22
N LEU A 54 -4.23 0.53 10.68
CA LEU A 54 -5.52 1.16 10.41
C LEU A 54 -6.53 0.62 11.42
N TRP A 55 -6.91 1.49 12.35
CA TRP A 55 -7.89 1.19 13.39
C TRP A 55 -9.31 1.25 12.84
N ARG A 56 -10.22 0.51 13.48
CA ARG A 56 -11.66 0.50 13.15
C ARG A 56 -12.23 1.90 12.95
N ASP A 57 -12.07 2.76 13.96
CA ASP A 57 -12.62 4.11 13.95
C ASP A 57 -12.02 4.95 12.82
N SER A 58 -10.71 4.80 12.58
CA SER A 58 -10.04 5.47 11.47
C SER A 58 -10.54 4.97 10.10
N LEU A 59 -10.78 3.67 9.91
CA LEU A 59 -11.34 3.14 8.66
C LEU A 59 -12.75 3.67 8.41
N ALA A 60 -13.58 3.75 9.46
CA ALA A 60 -14.92 4.33 9.37
C ALA A 60 -14.88 5.82 8.99
N GLU A 61 -14.01 6.60 9.62
CA GLU A 61 -13.77 8.01 9.31
C GLU A 61 -13.29 8.19 7.86
N LEU A 62 -12.27 7.42 7.44
CA LEU A 62 -11.71 7.47 6.09
C LEU A 62 -12.74 7.10 5.02
N SER A 63 -13.61 6.13 5.30
CA SER A 63 -14.67 5.70 4.37
C SER A 63 -15.85 6.67 4.27
N SER A 64 -16.05 7.47 5.31
CA SER A 64 -17.13 8.47 5.37
C SER A 64 -16.69 9.83 4.85
N SER A 65 -15.37 10.07 4.79
CA SER A 65 -14.81 11.34 4.33
C SER A 65 -14.83 11.40 2.80
N PRO A 66 -15.57 12.36 2.21
CA PRO A 66 -15.49 12.61 0.78
C PRO A 66 -14.21 13.40 0.51
N ALA A 67 -13.05 12.73 0.53
CA ALA A 67 -11.78 13.29 0.09
C ALA A 67 -11.86 13.60 -1.41
N GLY A 68 -12.47 14.74 -1.76
CA GLY A 68 -12.69 15.20 -3.13
C GLY A 68 -14.01 15.95 -3.43
N ALA A 69 -14.94 16.12 -2.47
CA ALA A 69 -16.25 16.75 -2.76
C ALA A 69 -16.20 18.22 -3.24
N ASP A 70 -15.13 18.96 -2.94
CA ASP A 70 -15.00 20.38 -3.30
C ASP A 70 -14.14 20.65 -4.56
N GLY A 71 -13.81 19.62 -5.36
CA GLY A 71 -13.14 19.79 -6.66
C GLY A 71 -11.73 20.42 -6.64
N GLN A 72 -11.18 20.69 -5.44
CA GLN A 72 -9.85 21.27 -5.21
C GLN A 72 -8.99 20.47 -4.22
N GLY A 73 -9.52 19.40 -3.63
CA GLY A 73 -8.79 18.52 -2.71
C GLY A 73 -8.10 17.37 -3.43
N GLU A 74 -6.89 17.02 -2.98
CA GLU A 74 -6.23 15.78 -3.41
C GLU A 74 -7.09 14.57 -3.00
N ARG A 75 -7.29 13.62 -3.94
CA ARG A 75 -8.08 12.41 -3.69
C ARG A 75 -7.40 11.52 -2.65
N GLY A 76 -8.18 10.96 -1.73
CA GLY A 76 -7.69 10.04 -0.70
C GLY A 76 -6.88 10.71 0.42
N THR A 77 -6.50 9.91 1.41
CA THR A 77 -5.81 10.36 2.62
C THR A 77 -4.38 9.81 2.66
N LEU A 78 -3.42 10.67 3.02
CA LEU A 78 -2.02 10.30 3.22
C LEU A 78 -1.80 9.70 4.61
N ILE A 79 -1.31 8.47 4.67
CA ILE A 79 -1.00 7.76 5.90
C ILE A 79 0.49 7.44 5.96
N TRP A 80 1.13 7.73 7.09
CA TRP A 80 2.58 7.56 7.27
C TRP A 80 2.91 6.17 7.81
N ALA A 81 3.90 5.52 7.19
CA ALA A 81 4.40 4.20 7.59
C ALA A 81 5.44 4.29 8.71
N ASP A 82 5.88 5.50 9.06
CA ASP A 82 6.90 5.76 10.06
C ASP A 82 6.61 7.02 10.90
N THR A 83 7.27 7.11 12.06
CA THR A 83 7.06 8.24 12.99
C THR A 83 7.72 9.54 12.53
N LYS A 84 8.73 9.47 11.67
CA LYS A 84 9.41 10.66 11.12
C LYS A 84 8.67 11.24 9.92
N ARG A 85 7.64 10.55 9.42
CA ARG A 85 6.84 10.95 8.26
C ARG A 85 7.71 11.12 7.02
N THR A 86 8.57 10.14 6.76
CA THR A 86 9.39 10.10 5.56
C THR A 86 8.74 9.26 4.48
N VAL A 87 8.14 8.12 4.83
CA VAL A 87 7.46 7.23 3.89
C VAL A 87 5.97 7.22 4.16
N GLY A 88 5.19 7.57 3.15
CA GLY A 88 3.74 7.68 3.26
C GLY A 88 3.03 7.04 2.07
N VAL A 89 1.82 6.57 2.31
CA VAL A 89 0.94 5.98 1.30
C VAL A 89 -0.35 6.77 1.27
N ARG A 90 -0.69 7.30 0.11
CA ARG A 90 -2.00 7.90 -0.14
C ARG A 90 -2.96 6.82 -0.54
N LEU A 91 -4.09 6.73 0.15
CA LEU A 91 -5.09 5.71 -0.11
C LEU A 91 -6.51 6.24 0.04
N GLU A 92 -7.45 5.57 -0.60
CA GLU A 92 -8.88 5.77 -0.43
C GLU A 92 -9.48 4.52 0.21
N VAL A 93 -10.40 4.71 1.15
CA VAL A 93 -11.10 3.61 1.81
C VAL A 93 -12.57 3.70 1.40
N THR A 94 -13.12 2.60 0.90
CA THR A 94 -14.55 2.49 0.63
C THR A 94 -15.15 1.35 1.45
N PRO A 95 -16.43 1.42 1.85
CA PRO A 95 -17.09 0.28 2.49
C PRO A 95 -17.05 -0.93 1.57
N GLY A 96 -16.74 -2.10 2.13
CA GLY A 96 -16.70 -3.36 1.41
C GLY A 96 -18.10 -3.92 1.13
N GLY A 97 -18.15 -5.07 0.46
CA GLY A 97 -19.42 -5.72 0.09
C GLY A 97 -20.30 -6.06 1.29
N MET A 98 -21.60 -5.78 1.18
CA MET A 98 -22.60 -6.00 2.24
C MET A 98 -22.76 -7.47 2.64
N GLU A 99 -22.36 -8.42 1.77
CA GLU A 99 -22.42 -9.86 2.02
C GLU A 99 -21.64 -10.31 3.26
N ARG A 100 -20.64 -9.53 3.69
CA ARG A 100 -19.79 -9.81 4.86
C ARG A 100 -20.07 -8.91 6.05
N MET A 101 -21.08 -8.04 5.96
CA MET A 101 -21.49 -7.19 7.08
C MET A 101 -22.63 -7.85 7.86
N PRO A 102 -22.65 -7.72 9.19
CA PRO A 102 -23.74 -8.29 9.98
C PRO A 102 -25.06 -7.57 9.70
N VAL A 103 -26.15 -8.33 9.72
CA VAL A 103 -27.50 -7.81 9.48
C VAL A 103 -28.03 -7.03 10.68
N LEU A 104 -27.63 -7.39 11.89
CA LEU A 104 -28.00 -6.76 13.16
C LEU A 104 -26.81 -6.75 14.11
N SER A 105 -26.65 -5.67 14.87
CA SER A 105 -25.63 -5.53 15.92
C SER A 105 -26.24 -4.88 17.14
N GLY A 106 -25.91 -5.39 18.33
CA GLY A 106 -26.30 -4.80 19.61
C GLY A 106 -25.62 -3.45 19.86
N PRO A 107 -26.13 -2.64 20.81
CA PRO A 107 -25.59 -1.29 21.08
C PRO A 107 -24.12 -1.24 21.53
N ASN A 108 -23.57 -2.37 22.00
CA ASN A 108 -22.19 -2.52 22.46
C ASN A 108 -21.40 -3.54 21.62
N ASP A 109 -21.99 -4.08 20.56
CA ASP A 109 -21.31 -5.07 19.73
C ASP A 109 -20.33 -4.35 18.80
N LEU A 110 -19.16 -4.93 18.60
CA LEU A 110 -18.23 -4.54 17.56
C LEU A 110 -18.49 -5.45 16.35
N PRO A 111 -19.36 -5.07 15.41
CA PRO A 111 -19.65 -5.90 14.25
C PRO A 111 -18.41 -6.20 13.40
N PRO A 112 -18.37 -7.32 12.67
CA PRO A 112 -17.40 -7.47 11.61
C PRO A 112 -17.52 -6.33 10.60
N MET A 113 -16.37 -5.82 10.15
CA MET A 113 -16.31 -4.74 9.18
C MET A 113 -15.53 -5.16 7.95
N SER A 114 -15.99 -4.66 6.80
CA SER A 114 -15.38 -4.92 5.50
C SER A 114 -15.12 -3.59 4.82
N TYR A 115 -13.91 -3.40 4.30
CA TYR A 115 -13.49 -2.22 3.56
C TYR A 115 -12.70 -2.64 2.32
N LYS A 116 -12.72 -1.80 1.30
CA LYS A 116 -11.79 -1.87 0.17
C LYS A 116 -10.86 -0.67 0.22
N ILE A 117 -9.57 -0.93 0.24
CA ILE A 117 -8.51 0.08 0.15
C ILE A 117 -8.06 0.18 -1.30
N LEU A 118 -8.01 1.40 -1.82
CA LEU A 118 -7.37 1.72 -3.09
C LEU A 118 -6.09 2.49 -2.82
N TYR A 119 -4.97 1.97 -3.28
CA TYR A 119 -3.67 2.62 -3.18
C TYR A 119 -3.50 3.62 -4.33
N LEU A 120 -3.22 4.89 -4.00
CA LEU A 120 -3.13 5.98 -4.97
C LEU A 120 -1.69 6.41 -5.22
N GLU A 121 -0.93 6.68 -4.17
CA GLU A 121 0.44 7.23 -4.29
C GLU A 121 1.35 6.71 -3.18
N LEU A 122 2.64 6.58 -3.51
CA LEU A 122 3.71 6.31 -2.55
C LEU A 122 4.62 7.54 -2.47
N LEU A 123 4.76 8.11 -1.28
CA LEU A 123 5.66 9.22 -0.99
C LEU A 123 6.92 8.67 -0.34
N VAL A 124 8.08 8.99 -0.94
CA VAL A 124 9.41 8.63 -0.45
C VAL A 124 10.34 9.82 -0.67
N PRO A 125 11.25 10.15 0.27
CA PRO A 125 12.19 11.24 0.07
C PRO A 125 13.16 10.90 -1.06
N VAL A 126 13.35 11.84 -1.99
CA VAL A 126 14.26 11.67 -3.13
C VAL A 126 15.68 11.34 -2.69
N SER A 127 16.13 11.88 -1.54
CA SER A 127 17.45 11.56 -0.99
C SER A 127 17.62 10.07 -0.64
N GLU A 128 16.56 9.40 -0.16
CA GLU A 128 16.62 7.97 0.14
C GLU A 128 16.65 7.13 -1.15
N LEU A 129 15.90 7.56 -2.17
CA LEU A 129 15.93 6.94 -3.49
C LEU A 129 17.30 7.08 -4.16
N LEU A 130 17.90 8.27 -4.12
CA LEU A 130 19.25 8.50 -4.67
C LEU A 130 20.30 7.61 -4.01
N LEU A 131 20.30 7.54 -2.68
CA LEU A 131 21.19 6.65 -1.93
C LEU A 131 20.97 5.17 -2.29
N ALA A 132 19.72 4.76 -2.52
CA ALA A 132 19.41 3.40 -2.93
C ALA A 132 19.86 3.09 -4.37
N VAL A 133 19.76 4.06 -5.28
CA VAL A 133 20.28 3.96 -6.65
C VAL A 133 21.81 3.85 -6.66
N GLU A 134 22.52 4.64 -5.85
CA GLU A 134 23.97 4.54 -5.72
C GLU A 134 24.40 3.16 -5.19
N LYS A 135 23.73 2.66 -4.15
CA LYS A 135 23.94 1.30 -3.62
C LYS A 135 23.65 0.23 -4.68
N SER A 136 22.62 0.44 -5.50
CA SER A 136 22.24 -0.47 -6.57
C SER A 136 23.34 -0.57 -7.63
N ALA A 137 23.94 0.55 -8.04
CA ALA A 137 25.08 0.55 -8.97
C ALA A 137 26.29 -0.22 -8.41
N ILE A 138 26.61 -0.01 -7.12
CA ILE A 138 27.70 -0.74 -6.44
C ILE A 138 27.41 -2.26 -6.39
N GLN A 139 26.15 -2.63 -6.14
CA GLN A 139 25.72 -4.03 -6.10
C GLN A 139 25.82 -4.69 -7.48
N GLU A 140 25.47 -3.97 -8.55
CA GLU A 140 25.59 -4.45 -9.94
C GLU A 140 27.06 -4.72 -10.30
N ASP A 141 27.97 -3.77 -10.03
CA ASP A 141 29.41 -3.93 -10.28
C ASP A 141 30.04 -5.08 -9.48
N SER A 142 29.53 -5.31 -8.26
CA SER A 142 30.01 -6.37 -7.37
C SER A 142 29.42 -7.75 -7.69
N GLN A 143 28.26 -7.80 -8.37
CA GLN A 143 27.66 -9.05 -8.79
C GLN A 143 28.39 -9.60 -10.01
N THR A 144 29.30 -10.55 -9.78
CA THR A 144 30.03 -11.28 -10.83
C THR A 144 29.14 -12.26 -11.62
N GLY A 145 27.85 -11.96 -11.83
CA GLY A 145 26.90 -12.78 -12.58
C GLY A 145 26.33 -14.01 -11.85
N LYS A 146 26.44 -14.11 -10.52
CA LYS A 146 26.05 -15.32 -9.74
C LYS A 146 24.81 -15.17 -8.84
N ALA A 147 24.29 -13.97 -8.63
CA ALA A 147 23.12 -13.77 -7.77
C ALA A 147 21.90 -13.43 -8.64
N ILE A 148 20.84 -14.21 -8.51
CA ILE A 148 19.55 -13.99 -9.16
C ILE A 148 18.55 -13.72 -8.04
N VAL A 149 17.89 -12.55 -8.07
CA VAL A 149 16.77 -12.26 -7.16
C VAL A 149 15.47 -12.63 -7.89
N ILE A 150 14.74 -13.60 -7.33
CA ILE A 150 13.40 -13.98 -7.76
C ILE A 150 12.42 -13.34 -6.78
N ALA A 151 11.59 -12.42 -7.25
CA ALA A 151 10.48 -11.90 -6.46
C ALA A 151 9.18 -12.56 -6.93
N PHE A 152 8.35 -12.97 -5.98
CA PHE A 152 6.98 -13.38 -6.25
C PHE A 152 6.08 -12.18 -5.93
N MET A 153 5.37 -11.67 -6.92
CA MET A 153 4.22 -10.78 -6.71
C MET A 153 3.02 -11.71 -6.54
N ASN A 154 2.37 -11.62 -5.37
CA ASN A 154 1.25 -12.47 -4.98
C ASN A 154 -0.06 -11.83 -5.43
#